data_AF-A0A0A9VZF7-F1
#
_entry.id   AF-A0A0A9VZF7-F1
#
_cell.length_a   1.000
_cell.length_b   1.000
_cell.length_c   1.000
_cell.angle_alpha   90.00
_cell.angle_beta   90.00
_cell.angle_gamma   90.00
#
_symmetry.space_group_name_H-M   'P 1'
#
loop_
_entity.id
_entity.type
_entity.pdbx_description
1 polymer ?
#
loop_
_entity_poly.entity_id
_entity_poly.type
_entity_poly.pdbx_seq_one_letter_code
_entity_poly.pdbx_strand_id
1 'polypeptide(L)'
;MVLAGSESGILCTANEVALATVRTLARCVPPAVPAIGFLSGGLSELQSSEYLNAINRVPVPRPWHMTFTFGRALQASALKEWNGKDNQIEAGRKAFLHRAKMNSIATTGKYSADLEKQVA
;
A
#
# COMPACT_ATOMS: atom_id res chain seq x y z
N MET A 1 6.23 -6.03 3.68
CA MET A 1 5.35 -6.16 4.86
C MET A 1 5.54 -7.54 5.45
N VAL A 2 5.26 -7.76 6.73
CA VAL A 2 5.27 -9.10 7.35
C VAL A 2 3.89 -9.71 7.12
N LEU A 3 3.85 -10.80 6.34
CA LEU A 3 2.63 -11.45 5.87
C LEU A 3 2.74 -12.96 6.07
N ALA A 4 1.60 -13.65 6.11
CA ALA A 4 1.58 -15.09 5.89
C ALA A 4 1.99 -15.41 4.44
N GLY A 5 2.54 -16.60 4.22
CA GLY A 5 2.87 -17.08 2.87
C GLY A 5 1.61 -17.24 2.02
N SER A 6 1.70 -16.94 0.72
CA SER A 6 0.55 -16.97 -0.20
C SER A 6 -0.14 -18.34 -0.31
N GLU A 7 0.59 -19.42 -0.05
CA GLU A 7 0.10 -20.81 -0.10
C GLU A 7 -0.21 -21.39 1.29
N SER A 8 -0.08 -20.59 2.35
CA SER A 8 -0.25 -21.09 3.73
C SER A 8 -1.71 -21.34 4.12
N GLY A 9 -2.67 -20.81 3.36
CA GLY A 9 -4.10 -20.81 3.72
C GLY A 9 -4.45 -19.88 4.89
N ILE A 10 -3.47 -19.17 5.48
CA ILE A 10 -3.69 -18.26 6.60
C ILE A 10 -4.09 -16.89 6.08
N LEU A 11 -5.23 -16.39 6.57
CA LEU A 11 -5.67 -15.03 6.34
C LEU A 11 -5.23 -14.14 7.51
N CYS A 12 -4.67 -12.97 7.21
CA CYS A 12 -4.29 -11.97 8.21
C CYS A 12 -5.12 -10.71 8.02
N THR A 13 -5.57 -10.13 9.11
CA THR A 13 -6.16 -8.79 9.12
C THR A 13 -5.10 -7.72 8.90
N ALA A 14 -5.51 -6.54 8.44
CA ALA A 14 -4.60 -5.41 8.26
C ALA A 14 -3.88 -5.01 9.56
N ASN A 15 -4.54 -5.14 10.72
CA ASN A 15 -3.96 -4.83 12.02
C ASN A 15 -2.87 -5.83 12.43
N GLU A 16 -3.07 -7.13 12.18
CA GLU A 16 -2.06 -8.16 12.45
C GLU A 16 -0.81 -7.95 11.59
N VAL A 17 -1.01 -7.70 10.30
CA VAL A 17 0.07 -7.36 9.36
C VAL A 17 0.81 -6.11 9.82
N ALA A 18 0.09 -5.07 10.21
CA ALA A 18 0.66 -3.81 10.65
C ALA A 18 1.51 -3.98 11.92
N LEU A 19 0.96 -4.64 12.95
CA LEU A 19 1.65 -4.84 14.21
C LEU A 19 2.89 -5.74 14.03
N ALA A 20 2.77 -6.83 13.28
CA ALA A 20 3.90 -7.72 12.98
C ALA A 20 4.99 -6.96 12.21
N THR A 21 4.61 -6.16 11.21
CA THR A 21 5.54 -5.35 10.42
C THR A 21 6.28 -4.33 11.28
N VAL A 22 5.56 -3.50 12.04
CA VAL A 22 6.18 -2.46 12.88
C VAL A 22 7.07 -3.08 13.96
N ARG A 23 6.64 -4.18 14.58
CA ARG A 23 7.44 -4.90 15.58
C ARG A 23 8.76 -5.43 15.00
N THR A 24 8.72 -6.03 13.81
CA THR A 24 9.93 -6.54 13.16
C THR A 24 10.89 -5.40 12.83
N LEU A 25 10.39 -4.30 12.27
CA LEU A 25 11.22 -3.14 11.94
C LEU A 25 11.82 -2.50 13.18
N ALA A 26 11.06 -2.37 14.27
CA ALA A 26 11.54 -1.85 15.55
C ALA A 26 12.68 -2.68 16.17
N ARG A 27 12.79 -3.98 15.82
CA ARG A 27 13.84 -4.87 16.31
C ARG A 27 15.09 -4.90 15.42
N CYS A 28 15.00 -4.39 14.20
CA CYS A 28 16.01 -4.66 13.16
C CYS A 28 16.51 -3.42 12.43
N VAL A 29 15.74 -2.34 12.39
CA VAL A 29 16.11 -1.12 11.65
C VAL A 29 16.56 -0.05 12.63
N PRO A 30 17.73 0.59 12.43
CA PRO A 30 18.16 1.72 13.24
C PRO A 30 17.29 2.98 12.99
N PRO A 31 17.04 3.82 14.01
CA PRO A 31 16.29 5.08 13.86
C PRO A 31 16.91 6.10 12.90
N ALA A 32 18.20 5.97 12.58
CA ALA A 32 18.89 6.86 11.64
C ALA A 32 18.44 6.67 10.18
N VAL A 33 17.77 5.56 9.86
CA VAL A 33 17.15 5.37 8.55
C VAL A 33 15.98 6.37 8.42
N PRO A 34 15.88 7.15 7.33
CA PRO A 34 14.85 8.19 7.22
C PRO A 34 13.47 7.62 6.86
N ALA A 35 13.42 6.59 6.02
CA ALA A 35 12.18 6.08 5.47
C ALA A 35 12.27 4.59 5.13
N ILE A 36 11.11 3.94 5.13
CA ILE A 36 10.91 2.55 4.71
C ILE A 36 9.87 2.56 3.59
N GLY A 37 10.33 2.23 2.39
CA GLY A 37 9.48 2.04 1.21
C GLY A 37 9.06 0.58 1.07
N PHE A 38 7.77 0.29 1.28
CA PHE A 38 7.25 -1.07 1.16
C PHE A 38 7.01 -1.47 -0.30
N LEU A 39 7.48 -2.65 -0.67
CA LEU A 39 7.01 -3.35 -1.87
C LEU A 39 5.59 -3.90 -1.66
N SER A 40 4.79 -3.95 -2.74
CA SER A 40 3.46 -4.54 -2.71
C SER A 40 3.50 -6.07 -2.80
N GLY A 41 4.57 -6.63 -3.36
CA GLY A 41 4.67 -8.06 -3.62
C GLY A 41 3.51 -8.52 -4.51
N GLY A 42 2.80 -9.56 -4.08
CA GLY A 42 1.61 -10.11 -4.74
C GLY A 42 0.27 -9.62 -4.20
N LEU A 43 0.26 -8.59 -3.34
CA LEU A 43 -0.98 -8.02 -2.82
C LEU A 43 -1.77 -7.32 -3.93
N SER A 44 -3.09 -7.31 -3.79
CA SER A 44 -3.96 -6.45 -4.60
C SER A 44 -3.70 -4.96 -4.33
N GLU A 45 -4.18 -4.10 -5.23
CA GLU A 45 -4.09 -2.64 -5.09
C GLU A 45 -4.74 -2.13 -3.79
N LEU A 46 -5.92 -2.66 -3.46
CA LEU A 46 -6.68 -2.30 -2.25
C LEU A 46 -5.97 -2.79 -0.98
N GLN A 47 -5.59 -4.08 -0.93
CA GLN A 47 -4.89 -4.63 0.24
C GLN A 47 -3.57 -3.89 0.51
N SER A 48 -2.84 -3.51 -0.53
CA SER A 48 -1.60 -2.75 -0.38
C SER A 48 -1.84 -1.39 0.29
N SER A 49 -2.91 -0.69 -0.10
CA SER A 49 -3.33 0.59 0.47
C SER A 49 -3.80 0.40 1.93
N GLU A 50 -4.63 -0.61 2.19
CA GLU A 50 -5.15 -0.95 3.51
C GLU A 50 -4.04 -1.29 4.51
N TYR A 51 -3.08 -2.13 4.12
CA TYR A 51 -2.00 -2.55 5.01
C TYR A 51 -1.03 -1.41 5.29
N LEU A 52 -0.69 -0.61 4.27
CA LEU A 52 0.13 0.59 4.46
C LEU A 52 -0.53 1.59 5.41
N ASN A 53 -1.84 1.76 5.28
CA ASN A 53 -2.64 2.60 6.17
C ASN A 53 -2.61 2.07 7.61
N ALA A 54 -2.85 0.78 7.80
CA ALA A 54 -2.82 0.15 9.12
C ALA A 54 -1.43 0.26 9.77
N ILE A 55 -0.35 0.08 9.01
CA ILE A 55 1.03 0.29 9.46
C ILE A 55 1.22 1.72 9.99
N ASN A 56 0.70 2.72 9.27
CA ASN A 56 0.78 4.12 9.66
C ASN A 56 -0.13 4.49 10.85
N ARG A 57 -1.07 3.61 11.23
CA ARG A 57 -1.99 3.80 12.36
C ARG A 57 -1.61 3.05 13.63
N VAL A 58 -0.56 2.22 13.63
CA VAL A 58 -0.14 1.49 14.84
C VAL A 58 0.13 2.50 15.98
N PRO A 59 -0.31 2.27 17.23
CA PRO A 59 -0.14 3.24 18.32
C PRO A 59 1.20 3.08 19.05
N VAL A 60 2.32 2.98 18.31
CA VAL A 60 3.68 2.87 18.89
C VAL A 60 4.68 3.78 18.15
N PRO A 61 5.79 4.21 18.77
CA PRO A 61 6.80 5.02 18.09
C PRO A 61 7.32 4.35 16.80
N ARG A 62 7.38 5.14 15.72
CA ARG A 62 7.96 4.76 14.42
C ARG A 62 8.86 5.91 13.97
N PRO A 63 10.18 5.85 14.20
CA PRO A 63 11.09 6.93 13.82
C PRO A 63 11.26 7.06 12.29
N TRP A 64 10.79 6.07 11.51
CA TRP A 64 10.86 6.07 10.04
C TRP A 64 9.58 6.63 9.41
N HIS A 65 9.74 7.32 8.29
CA HIS A 65 8.62 7.58 7.38
C HIS A 65 8.21 6.28 6.67
N MET A 66 6.95 5.88 6.80
CA MET A 66 6.46 4.59 6.30
C MET A 66 5.68 4.82 5.00
N THR A 67 6.31 4.52 3.87
CA THR A 67 5.80 4.85 2.54
C THR A 67 5.79 3.63 1.61
N PHE A 68 5.34 3.80 0.36
CA PHE A 68 5.25 2.75 -0.64
C PHE A 68 6.31 2.88 -1.74
N THR A 69 6.74 1.73 -2.25
CA THR A 69 7.52 1.55 -3.48
C THR A 69 6.84 0.47 -4.34
N PHE A 70 5.61 0.78 -4.76
CA PHE A 70 4.71 -0.19 -5.41
C PHE A 70 4.86 -0.20 -6.94
N GLY A 71 4.95 -1.41 -7.50
CA GLY A 71 4.81 -1.67 -8.93
C GLY A 71 3.37 -2.04 -9.26
N ARG A 72 3.05 -3.35 -9.20
CA ARG A 72 1.70 -3.88 -9.51
C ARG A 72 0.58 -3.17 -8.77
N ALA A 73 0.72 -2.90 -7.48
CA ALA A 73 -0.32 -2.23 -6.68
C ALA A 73 -0.55 -0.75 -7.04
N LEU A 74 0.25 -0.19 -7.94
CA LEU A 74 0.11 1.17 -8.47
C LEU A 74 -0.31 1.18 -9.95
N GLN A 75 0.02 0.11 -10.70
CA GLN A 75 -0.08 0.09 -12.16
C GLN A 75 -1.11 -0.90 -12.71
N ALA A 76 -1.63 -1.86 -11.92
CA ALA A 76 -2.47 -2.94 -12.45
C ALA A 76 -3.75 -2.40 -13.10
N SER A 77 -4.48 -1.52 -12.42
CA SER A 77 -5.67 -0.87 -12.99
C SER A 77 -5.32 0.05 -14.16
N ALA A 78 -4.21 0.79 -14.06
CA ALA A 78 -3.76 1.67 -15.14
C ALA A 78 -3.47 0.91 -16.45
N LEU A 79 -2.75 -0.22 -16.35
CA LEU A 79 -2.46 -1.09 -17.49
C LEU A 79 -3.73 -1.70 -18.06
N LYS A 80 -4.67 -2.10 -17.20
CA LYS A 80 -5.96 -2.66 -17.62
C LYS A 80 -6.81 -1.64 -18.39
N GLU A 81 -6.92 -0.41 -17.89
CA GLU A 81 -7.71 0.64 -18.55
C GLU A 81 -7.04 1.11 -19.84
N TRP A 82 -5.72 1.29 -19.85
CA TRP A 82 -4.99 1.67 -21.07
C TRP A 82 -5.05 0.59 -22.16
N ASN A 83 -4.86 -0.67 -21.77
CA ASN A 83 -4.96 -1.85 -22.65
C ASN A 83 -4.15 -1.73 -23.98
N GLY A 84 -3.03 -1.00 -23.97
CA GLY A 84 -2.19 -0.77 -25.15
C GLY A 84 -2.82 0.09 -26.25
N LYS A 85 -3.90 0.83 -25.97
CA LYS A 85 -4.61 1.65 -26.97
C LYS A 85 -4.37 3.14 -26.72
N ASP A 86 -3.95 3.86 -27.76
CA ASP A 86 -3.65 5.30 -27.66
C ASP A 86 -4.88 6.13 -27.24
N ASN A 87 -6.07 5.74 -27.69
CA ASN A 87 -7.31 6.40 -27.29
C ASN A 87 -7.75 6.13 -25.84
N GLN A 88 -7.03 5.27 -25.10
CA GLN A 88 -7.28 4.95 -23.69
C GLN A 88 -6.18 5.45 -22.75
N ILE A 89 -5.22 6.23 -23.24
CA ILE A 89 -4.14 6.80 -22.41
C ILE A 89 -4.71 7.57 -21.21
N GLU A 90 -5.74 8.38 -21.41
CA GLU A 90 -6.36 9.16 -20.32
C GLU A 90 -7.07 8.28 -19.28
N ALA A 91 -7.70 7.19 -19.70
CA ALA A 91 -8.32 6.23 -18.78
C ALA A 91 -7.26 5.56 -17.89
N GLY A 92 -6.15 5.09 -18.49
CA GLY A 92 -5.01 4.56 -17.76
C GLY A 92 -4.39 5.58 -16.80
N ARG A 93 -4.21 6.83 -17.25
CA ARG A 93 -3.69 7.93 -16.41
C ARG A 93 -4.58 8.20 -15.21
N LYS A 94 -5.90 8.25 -15.41
CA LYS A 94 -6.88 8.46 -14.32
C LYS A 94 -6.81 7.35 -13.28
N ALA A 95 -6.75 6.09 -13.71
CA ALA A 95 -6.62 4.94 -12.83
C ALA A 95 -5.29 4.97 -12.03
N PHE A 96 -4.18 5.32 -12.68
CA PHE A 96 -2.88 5.48 -12.01
C PHE A 96 -2.92 6.60 -10.95
N LEU A 97 -3.44 7.77 -11.30
CA LEU A 97 -3.52 8.92 -10.38
C LEU A 97 -4.42 8.64 -9.18
N HIS A 98 -5.55 7.95 -9.40
CA HIS A 98 -6.40 7.49 -8.31
C HIS A 98 -5.61 6.61 -7.33
N ARG A 99 -4.87 5.62 -7.85
CA ARG A 99 -4.09 4.72 -7.02
C ARG A 99 -2.93 5.41 -6.31
N ALA A 100 -2.26 6.35 -6.98
CA ALA A 100 -1.24 7.19 -6.35
C ALA A 100 -1.82 8.02 -5.20
N LYS A 101 -3.01 8.61 -5.38
CA LYS A 101 -3.71 9.39 -4.34
C LYS A 101 -4.06 8.52 -3.14
N MET A 102 -4.64 7.34 -3.35
CA MET A 102 -5.03 6.46 -2.25
C MET A 102 -3.80 5.96 -1.47
N ASN A 103 -2.73 5.56 -2.15
CA ASN A 103 -1.48 5.17 -1.50
C ASN A 103 -0.85 6.34 -0.74
N SER A 104 -0.89 7.57 -1.28
CA SER A 104 -0.45 8.78 -0.60
C SER A 104 -1.24 9.02 0.70
N ILE A 105 -2.57 8.93 0.66
CA ILE A 105 -3.42 9.06 1.86
C ILE A 105 -3.09 7.96 2.88
N ALA A 106 -2.85 6.72 2.42
CA ALA A 106 -2.45 5.61 3.29
C ALA A 106 -1.12 5.86 4.03
N THR A 107 -0.16 6.60 3.44
CA THR A 107 1.06 7.01 4.16
C THR A 107 0.80 7.91 5.37
N THR A 108 -0.36 8.58 5.40
CA THR A 108 -0.76 9.45 6.51
C THR A 108 -1.67 8.76 7.52
N GLY A 109 -2.00 7.47 7.31
CA GLY A 109 -2.92 6.73 8.18
C GLY A 109 -4.39 7.17 8.07
N LYS A 110 -4.77 7.85 6.98
CA LYS A 110 -6.12 8.42 6.77
C LYS A 110 -6.92 7.72 5.67
N TYR A 111 -6.41 6.63 5.11
CA TYR A 111 -7.11 5.90 4.06
C TYR A 111 -8.29 5.11 4.64
N SER A 112 -9.40 5.10 3.90
CA SER A 112 -10.57 4.26 4.14
C SER A 112 -11.16 3.81 2.79
N ALA A 113 -11.88 2.69 2.81
CA ALA A 113 -12.51 2.14 1.61
C ALA A 113 -13.55 3.09 0.99
N ASP A 114 -14.12 4.02 1.76
CA ASP A 114 -15.09 5.00 1.24
C ASP A 114 -14.45 6.01 0.27
N LEU A 115 -13.16 6.29 0.42
CA LEU A 115 -12.41 7.20 -0.46
C LEU A 115 -12.21 6.60 -1.86
N GLU A 116 -12.30 5.28 -2.00
CA GLU A 116 -12.19 4.60 -3.30
C GLU A 116 -13.33 4.99 -4.25
N LYS A 117 -14.50 5.36 -3.72
CA LYS A 117 -15.70 5.70 -4.49
C LYS A 117 -15.76 7.17 -4.92
N GLN A 118 -14.93 8.04 -4.33
CA GLN A 118 -15.02 9.49 -4.52
C GLN A 118 -14.27 10.02 -5.75
N VAL A 119 -13.68 9.13 -6.57
CA VAL A 119 -12.94 9.52 -7.78
C VAL A 119 -13.36 8.62 -8.94
N ALA A 120 -14.64 8.69 -9.32
CA ALA A 120 -15.16 8.19 -10.59
C ALA A 120 -15.49 9.37 -11.51
#